data_AF-A0A2N1D1Z1-F1
#
_entry.id   AF-A0A2N1D1Z1-F1
#
_cell.length_a   1.000
_cell.length_b   1.000
_cell.length_c   1.000
_cell.angle_alpha   90.00
_cell.angle_beta   90.00
_cell.angle_gamma   90.00
#
_symmetry.space_group_name_H-M   'P 1'
#
loop_
_entity.id
_entity.type
_entity.pdbx_description
1 polymer ?
#
loop_
_entity_poly.entity_id
_entity_poly.type
_entity_poly.pdbx_seq_one_letter_code
_entity_poly.pdbx_strand_id
1 'polypeptide(L)'
;MKTHIFIATTQGLVAVQNITPIDDEDISSVVSVNGTSTTANISGSYHNFVKKGVGIIHQMFGACSYRVDISARIDQGNSWQVAMYLAHLAQSKGLLGNGEVSQGDSVICATGEVNTSNLQVLAVSDVAIKFKLAQPQLEQWTALGAKVQFILPHGNQSEVEKNHYCLLISNLEQAAAALPNITQNQPAPSVKNRKLVSTNSYYIIAASILLLLLMLFFGITYFLATESSEPLSPAQKALTAKVEPTINTQLVAVLKQGKTCAQTASQNIPLTHQTFADLGLKQLCELYLQTHQSQFQILLVARDAYTVMPLTQNQQGWQIPLPKNRLSSRSYFLVSTATILREEQIEQLRLYREAMPKPAMLTGSTLADWFRKQKVVFVVYTHTLVVE
;
A
#
# COMPACT_ATOMS: atom_id res chain seq x y z
N MET A 1 15.88 28.51 14.98
CA MET A 1 14.47 28.09 15.04
C MET A 1 14.33 26.78 14.31
N LYS A 2 14.00 25.72 15.04
CA LYS A 2 13.65 24.41 14.51
C LYS A 2 12.15 24.17 14.67
N THR A 3 11.65 23.17 13.95
CA THR A 3 10.29 22.67 14.12
C THR A 3 10.35 21.22 14.60
N HIS A 4 9.87 20.99 15.82
CA HIS A 4 9.83 19.67 16.44
C HIS A 4 8.48 19.02 16.14
N ILE A 5 8.52 17.85 15.49
CA ILE A 5 7.32 17.12 15.09
C ILE A 5 7.12 15.95 16.04
N PHE A 6 5.93 15.89 16.65
CA PHE A 6 5.53 14.82 17.55
C PHE A 6 4.31 14.10 16.98
N ILE A 7 4.36 12.77 17.05
CA ILE A 7 3.25 11.88 16.73
C ILE A 7 2.41 11.72 18.00
N ALA A 8 1.14 12.09 17.95
CA ALA A 8 0.24 11.92 19.09
C ALA A 8 -0.35 10.50 19.12
N THR A 9 -0.04 9.76 20.18
CA THR A 9 -0.49 8.38 20.39
C THR A 9 -1.30 8.24 21.68
N THR A 10 -1.97 7.11 21.84
CA THR A 10 -2.69 6.79 23.09
C THR A 10 -1.76 6.47 24.26
N GLN A 11 -0.44 6.40 24.03
CA GLN A 11 0.60 6.19 25.04
C GLN A 11 1.44 7.46 25.29
N GLY A 12 1.06 8.59 24.67
CA GLY A 12 1.77 9.86 24.77
C GLY A 12 2.36 10.34 23.44
N LEU A 13 3.15 11.40 23.52
CA LEU A 13 3.81 12.01 22.36
C LEU A 13 5.10 11.27 22.00
N VAL A 14 5.29 11.01 20.71
CA VAL A 14 6.51 10.38 20.17
C VAL A 14 7.19 11.36 19.23
N ALA A 15 8.41 11.82 19.57
CA ALA A 15 9.15 12.76 18.74
C ALA A 15 9.70 12.05 17.50
N VAL A 16 9.65 12.72 16.35
CA VAL A 16 10.46 12.37 15.19
C VAL A 16 11.79 13.09 15.33
N GLN A 17 12.87 12.33 15.55
CA GLN A 17 14.17 12.87 15.96
C GLN A 17 15.10 13.11 14.77
N ASN A 18 15.07 12.22 13.78
CA ASN A 18 15.90 12.32 12.59
C ASN A 18 15.23 11.64 11.39
N ILE A 19 15.49 12.16 10.18
CA ILE A 19 15.09 11.57 8.92
C ILE A 19 16.27 11.64 7.96
N THR A 20 16.76 10.47 7.53
CA THR A 20 17.85 10.34 6.58
C THR A 20 17.37 9.65 5.30
N PRO A 21 17.44 10.30 4.13
CA PRO A 21 17.11 9.66 2.87
C PRO A 21 18.13 8.57 2.53
N ILE A 22 17.65 7.51 1.89
CA ILE A 22 18.47 6.44 1.33
C ILE A 22 18.18 6.40 -0.16
N ASP A 23 19.20 6.64 -0.97
CA ASP A 23 19.11 6.63 -2.43
C ASP A 23 19.40 5.23 -2.97
N ASP A 24 18.59 4.27 -2.53
CA ASP A 24 18.64 2.88 -2.96
C ASP A 24 17.23 2.29 -2.94
N GLU A 25 16.75 1.85 -4.10
CA GLU A 25 15.41 1.29 -4.29
C GLU A 25 15.25 -0.13 -3.71
N ASP A 26 16.37 -0.83 -3.47
CA ASP A 26 16.38 -2.19 -2.93
C ASP A 26 16.41 -2.21 -1.39
N ILE A 27 16.64 -1.06 -0.76
CA ILE A 27 16.60 -0.91 0.69
C ILE A 27 15.18 -0.52 1.11
N SER A 28 14.60 -1.22 2.08
CA SER A 28 13.33 -0.80 2.69
C SER A 28 13.52 0.38 3.64
N SER A 29 12.53 1.27 3.70
CA SER A 29 12.48 2.30 4.74
C SER A 29 12.31 1.66 6.11
N VAL A 30 12.96 2.21 7.11
CA VAL A 30 12.94 1.69 8.48
C VAL A 30 12.70 2.83 9.46
N VAL A 31 11.88 2.57 10.47
CA VAL A 31 11.69 3.45 11.63
C VAL A 31 12.40 2.80 12.82
N SER A 32 13.51 3.39 13.28
CA SER A 32 14.24 2.98 14.49
C SER A 32 13.73 3.72 15.72
N VAL A 33 14.01 3.17 16.89
CA VAL A 33 13.62 3.78 18.16
C VAL A 33 14.85 4.24 18.93
N ASN A 34 14.89 5.53 19.23
CA ASN A 34 15.86 6.21 20.10
C ASN A 34 17.32 5.90 19.75
N GLY A 35 17.66 5.96 18.46
CA GLY A 35 18.99 5.71 17.92
C GLY A 35 19.46 4.26 18.01
N THR A 36 18.59 3.33 18.42
CA THR A 36 18.94 1.91 18.56
C THR A 36 18.70 1.13 17.26
N SER A 37 19.19 -0.11 17.20
CA SER A 37 18.88 -1.03 16.10
C SER A 37 17.45 -1.61 16.16
N THR A 38 16.66 -1.24 17.16
CA THR A 38 15.29 -1.74 17.33
C THR A 38 14.36 -1.01 16.38
N THR A 39 13.67 -1.77 15.52
CA THR A 39 12.69 -1.23 14.59
C THR A 39 11.32 -1.10 15.25
N ALA A 40 10.64 0.01 14.99
CA ALA A 40 9.22 0.19 15.32
C ALA A 40 8.36 -0.69 14.41
N ASN A 41 7.24 -1.20 14.95
CA ASN A 41 6.36 -2.13 14.25
C ASN A 41 5.72 -1.50 13.00
N ILE A 42 5.59 -0.16 12.98
CA ILE A 42 5.08 0.58 11.81
C ILE A 42 6.05 0.61 10.62
N SER A 43 7.27 0.06 10.72
CA SER A 43 8.29 0.18 9.67
C SER A 43 7.82 -0.33 8.31
N GLY A 44 7.06 -1.44 8.26
CA GLY A 44 6.51 -1.97 7.00
C GLY A 44 5.49 -1.02 6.36
N SER A 45 4.54 -0.52 7.15
CA SER A 45 3.53 0.46 6.70
C SER A 45 4.19 1.79 6.32
N TYR A 46 5.21 2.23 7.06
CA TYR A 46 6.01 3.39 6.73
C TYR A 46 6.76 3.23 5.41
N HIS A 47 7.35 2.05 5.16
CA HIS A 47 7.94 1.76 3.87
C HIS A 47 6.92 1.88 2.74
N ASN A 48 5.69 1.36 2.89
CA ASN A 48 4.65 1.53 1.87
C ASN A 48 4.23 2.99 1.66
N PHE A 49 4.22 3.78 2.74
CA PHE A 49 3.94 5.22 2.70
C PHE A 49 5.04 6.02 1.97
N VAL A 50 6.26 5.47 1.94
CA VAL A 50 7.41 6.06 1.26
C VAL A 50 7.60 5.57 -0.17
N LYS A 51 7.48 4.26 -0.39
CA LYS A 51 8.00 3.52 -1.52
C LYS A 51 7.69 4.15 -2.89
N LYS A 52 8.69 4.14 -3.77
CA LYS A 52 8.55 4.58 -5.17
C LYS A 52 7.34 3.94 -5.87
N GLY A 53 6.62 4.78 -6.60
CA GLY A 53 5.44 4.42 -7.40
C GLY A 53 4.10 4.55 -6.66
N VAL A 54 4.05 4.30 -5.35
CA VAL A 54 2.79 4.27 -4.58
C VAL A 54 2.80 5.18 -3.35
N GLY A 55 3.96 5.36 -2.72
CA GLY A 55 4.11 6.14 -1.50
C GLY A 55 4.11 7.63 -1.78
N ILE A 56 3.33 8.37 -0.99
CA ILE A 56 3.21 9.82 -1.16
C ILE A 56 4.53 10.54 -0.84
N ILE A 57 5.35 9.99 0.06
CA ILE A 57 6.63 10.64 0.42
C ILE A 57 7.58 10.62 -0.77
N HIS A 58 7.73 9.51 -1.49
CA HIS A 58 8.55 9.52 -2.72
C HIS A 58 7.96 10.46 -3.77
N GLN A 59 6.63 10.49 -3.96
CA GLN A 59 6.00 11.39 -4.93
C GLN A 59 6.31 12.88 -4.63
N MET A 60 6.38 13.25 -3.36
CA MET A 60 6.57 14.63 -2.92
C MET A 60 8.04 15.03 -2.72
N PHE A 61 8.89 14.10 -2.26
CA PHE A 61 10.26 14.39 -1.83
C PHE A 61 11.34 13.63 -2.61
N GLY A 62 10.96 12.65 -3.44
CA GLY A 62 11.82 12.03 -4.45
C GLY A 62 12.73 10.89 -3.99
N ALA A 63 13.00 10.71 -2.69
CA ALA A 63 13.81 9.58 -2.23
C ALA A 63 13.00 8.29 -2.15
N CYS A 64 13.63 7.16 -2.50
CA CYS A 64 12.95 5.88 -2.60
C CYS A 64 12.75 5.20 -1.24
N SER A 65 13.64 5.51 -0.28
CA SER A 65 13.62 4.98 1.08
C SER A 65 14.18 5.96 2.09
N TYR A 66 13.86 5.75 3.37
CA TYR A 66 14.34 6.58 4.48
C TYR A 66 14.64 5.74 5.72
N ARG A 67 15.62 6.18 6.49
CA ARG A 67 15.75 5.84 7.91
C ARG A 67 15.18 6.98 8.75
N VAL A 68 14.24 6.65 9.61
CA VAL A 68 13.66 7.59 10.56
C VAL A 68 13.93 7.11 11.96
N ASP A 69 14.29 8.02 12.85
CA ASP A 69 14.45 7.73 14.25
C ASP A 69 13.35 8.43 15.06
N ILE A 70 12.70 7.68 15.95
CA ILE A 70 11.62 8.17 16.81
C ILE A 70 11.91 7.91 18.28
N SER A 71 11.43 8.78 19.17
CA SER A 71 11.79 8.72 20.60
C SER A 71 11.21 7.52 21.36
N ALA A 72 10.14 6.90 20.86
CA ALA A 72 9.46 5.79 21.51
C ALA A 72 8.76 4.90 20.47
N ARG A 73 8.42 3.66 20.87
CA ARG A 73 7.77 2.69 20.00
C ARG A 73 6.35 3.12 19.63
N ILE A 74 5.99 2.85 18.38
CA ILE A 74 4.60 2.90 17.88
C ILE A 74 4.28 1.50 17.37
N ASP A 75 3.24 0.90 17.93
CA ASP A 75 2.96 -0.52 17.70
C ASP A 75 2.06 -0.76 16.48
N GLN A 76 1.02 0.05 16.26
CA GLN A 76 0.05 -0.15 15.17
C GLN A 76 -0.75 1.10 14.81
N GLY A 77 -1.56 0.99 13.75
CA GLY A 77 -2.47 2.02 13.27
C GLY A 77 -1.86 2.97 12.23
N ASN A 78 -2.69 3.84 11.68
CA ASN A 78 -2.32 4.79 10.63
C ASN A 78 -2.26 6.25 11.11
N SER A 79 -2.56 6.52 12.39
CA SER A 79 -2.66 7.88 12.92
C SER A 79 -1.34 8.65 12.97
N TRP A 80 -0.21 8.00 12.68
CA TRP A 80 1.12 8.61 12.59
C TRP A 80 1.39 9.29 11.24
N GLN A 81 0.59 9.02 10.20
CA GLN A 81 0.91 9.38 8.82
C GLN A 81 0.99 10.90 8.59
N VAL A 82 0.07 11.69 9.16
CA VAL A 82 0.12 13.16 9.06
C VAL A 82 1.39 13.72 9.70
N ALA A 83 1.75 13.22 10.90
CA ALA A 83 2.96 13.64 11.59
C ALA A 83 4.24 13.27 10.79
N MET A 84 4.30 12.06 10.23
CA MET A 84 5.44 11.67 9.38
C MET A 84 5.53 12.51 8.10
N TYR A 85 4.41 12.83 7.46
CA TYR A 85 4.39 13.75 6.33
C TYR A 85 4.96 15.13 6.71
N LEU A 86 4.51 15.70 7.83
CA LEU A 86 5.01 16.99 8.32
C LEU A 86 6.49 16.94 8.67
N ALA A 87 6.97 15.84 9.24
CA ALA A 87 8.39 15.65 9.54
C ALA A 87 9.25 15.60 8.28
N HIS A 88 8.80 14.89 7.23
CA HIS A 88 9.47 14.92 5.92
C HIS A 88 9.47 16.31 5.29
N LEU A 89 8.35 17.02 5.37
CA LEU A 89 8.25 18.38 4.86
C LEU A 89 9.17 19.34 5.63
N ALA A 90 9.25 19.22 6.97
CA ALA A 90 10.18 19.97 7.78
C ALA A 90 11.64 19.62 7.45
N GLN A 91 11.96 18.33 7.23
CA GLN A 91 13.29 17.88 6.87
C GLN A 91 13.72 18.44 5.50
N SER A 92 12.85 18.38 4.49
CA SER A 92 13.15 18.93 3.15
C SER A 92 13.38 20.44 3.16
N LYS A 93 12.84 21.15 4.16
CA LYS A 93 13.07 22.57 4.40
C LYS A 93 14.26 22.86 5.34
N GLY A 94 14.97 21.85 5.85
CA GLY A 94 16.06 22.02 6.82
C GLY A 94 15.60 22.45 8.23
N LEU A 95 14.29 22.37 8.50
CA LEU A 95 13.65 22.85 9.73
C LEU A 95 13.48 21.79 10.80
N LEU A 96 13.54 20.50 10.46
CA LEU A 96 13.28 19.42 11.42
C LEU A 96 14.22 19.54 12.64
N GLY A 97 13.62 19.56 13.83
CA GLY A 97 14.29 19.44 15.11
C GLY A 97 14.34 17.99 15.60
N ASN A 98 15.10 17.73 16.65
CA ASN A 98 15.38 16.39 17.19
C ASN A 98 14.42 15.96 18.32
N GLY A 99 13.33 16.69 18.54
CA GLY A 99 12.42 16.49 19.69
C GLY A 99 12.80 17.24 20.98
N GLU A 100 13.96 17.89 21.05
CA GLU A 100 14.36 18.70 22.20
C GLU A 100 13.98 20.17 22.01
N VAL A 101 12.83 20.57 22.54
CA VAL A 101 12.24 21.90 22.30
C VAL A 101 12.99 22.98 23.08
N SER A 102 13.40 24.05 22.40
CA SER A 102 13.98 25.25 23.01
C SER A 102 13.09 26.49 22.82
N GLN A 103 13.41 27.57 23.54
CA GLN A 103 12.70 28.84 23.41
C GLN A 103 12.72 29.35 21.96
N GLY A 104 11.55 29.77 21.45
CA GLY A 104 11.40 30.29 20.09
C GLY A 104 11.28 29.23 19.00
N ASP A 105 11.33 27.94 19.32
CA ASP A 105 11.06 26.88 18.35
C ASP A 105 9.56 26.73 18.07
N SER A 106 9.24 26.08 16.95
CA SER A 106 7.88 25.62 16.65
C SER A 106 7.70 24.16 17.06
N VAL A 107 6.55 23.83 17.63
CA VAL A 107 6.18 22.47 18.00
C VAL A 107 4.86 22.11 17.34
N ILE A 108 4.86 20.99 16.62
CA ILE A 108 3.65 20.45 16.01
C ILE A 108 3.46 19.03 16.53
N CYS A 109 2.40 18.83 17.31
CA CYS A 109 1.88 17.51 17.64
C CYS A 109 0.80 17.16 16.62
N ALA A 110 0.85 16.00 15.99
CA ALA A 110 -0.12 15.64 14.96
C ALA A 110 -0.61 14.21 15.09
N THR A 111 -1.89 14.02 14.74
CA THR A 111 -2.54 12.72 14.56
C THR A 111 -3.40 12.78 13.30
N GLY A 112 -3.49 11.67 12.58
CA GLY A 112 -4.36 11.54 11.42
C GLY A 112 -3.86 10.50 10.43
N GLU A 113 -4.80 9.93 9.70
CA GLU A 113 -4.54 9.00 8.60
C GLU A 113 -4.64 9.75 7.27
N VAL A 114 -3.86 9.34 6.29
CA VAL A 114 -3.79 9.99 4.99
C VAL A 114 -4.33 9.05 3.92
N ASN A 115 -5.35 9.51 3.20
CA ASN A 115 -5.73 8.87 1.96
C ASN A 115 -4.71 9.23 0.87
N THR A 116 -3.90 8.26 0.47
CA THR A 116 -2.77 8.47 -0.44
C THR A 116 -3.18 8.80 -1.87
N SER A 117 -4.43 8.53 -2.26
CA SER A 117 -4.94 8.79 -3.62
C SER A 117 -5.45 10.22 -3.82
N ASN A 118 -5.94 10.87 -2.77
CA ASN A 118 -6.57 12.20 -2.85
C ASN A 118 -6.06 13.21 -1.81
N LEU A 119 -5.06 12.82 -1.02
CA LEU A 119 -4.39 13.63 0.01
C LEU A 119 -5.31 14.16 1.12
N GLN A 120 -6.51 13.57 1.28
CA GLN A 120 -7.42 13.87 2.37
C GLN A 120 -6.90 13.26 3.67
N VAL A 121 -7.17 13.96 4.78
CA VAL A 121 -6.88 13.48 6.12
C VAL A 121 -8.14 12.86 6.71
N LEU A 122 -8.04 11.57 7.01
CA LEU A 122 -9.13 10.75 7.54
C LEU A 122 -9.15 10.81 9.07
N ALA A 123 -10.36 10.64 9.62
CA ALA A 123 -10.56 10.54 11.06
C ALA A 123 -9.84 9.30 11.61
N VAL A 124 -9.36 9.42 12.85
CA VAL A 124 -8.67 8.34 13.56
C VAL A 124 -9.24 8.18 14.97
N SER A 125 -9.06 7.02 15.58
CA SER A 125 -9.57 6.76 16.92
C SER A 125 -8.84 7.53 18.02
N ASP A 126 -9.53 7.71 19.14
CA ASP A 126 -9.01 8.16 20.43
C ASP A 126 -8.33 9.53 20.40
N VAL A 127 -8.84 10.48 19.61
CA VAL A 127 -8.25 11.82 19.51
C VAL A 127 -8.39 12.59 20.82
N ALA A 128 -9.52 12.43 21.51
CA ALA A 128 -9.72 13.01 22.85
C ALA A 128 -8.62 12.56 23.84
N ILE A 129 -8.29 11.27 23.85
CA ILE A 129 -7.26 10.70 24.74
C ILE A 129 -5.88 11.22 24.35
N LYS A 130 -5.55 11.17 23.05
CA LYS A 130 -4.27 11.69 22.51
C LYS A 130 -4.05 13.15 22.88
N PHE A 131 -5.09 13.98 22.73
CA PHE A 131 -5.03 15.40 23.08
C PHE A 131 -4.85 15.60 24.59
N LYS A 132 -5.63 14.91 25.41
CA LYS A 132 -5.52 14.97 26.88
C LYS A 132 -4.12 14.58 27.38
N LEU A 133 -3.51 13.54 26.80
CA LEU A 133 -2.15 13.10 27.15
C LEU A 133 -1.08 14.09 26.68
N ALA A 134 -1.30 14.77 25.56
CA ALA A 134 -0.37 15.78 25.06
C ALA A 134 -0.42 17.09 25.87
N GLN A 135 -1.59 17.45 26.39
CA GLN A 135 -1.87 18.77 26.95
C GLN A 135 -0.85 19.29 27.98
N PRO A 136 -0.40 18.51 28.99
CA PRO A 136 0.61 19.00 29.94
C PRO A 136 1.91 19.43 29.26
N GLN A 137 2.31 18.70 28.22
CA GLN A 137 3.53 18.98 27.47
C GLN A 137 3.36 20.22 26.56
N LEU A 138 2.17 20.39 25.96
CA LEU A 138 1.85 21.59 25.16
C LEU A 138 1.93 22.86 26.01
N GLU A 139 1.38 22.81 27.22
CA GLU A 139 1.41 23.92 28.18
C GLU A 139 2.84 24.23 28.62
N GLN A 140 3.64 23.19 28.91
CA GLN A 140 5.06 23.36 29.25
C GLN A 140 5.85 24.05 28.12
N TRP A 141 5.71 23.59 26.87
CA TRP A 141 6.41 24.19 25.74
C TRP A 141 5.95 25.62 25.44
N THR A 142 4.67 25.91 25.66
CA THR A 142 4.14 27.27 25.54
C THR A 142 4.74 28.19 26.60
N ALA A 143 4.84 27.72 27.85
CA ALA A 143 5.49 28.46 28.94
C ALA A 143 6.99 28.70 28.68
N LEU A 144 7.66 27.79 27.95
CA LEU A 144 9.04 27.95 27.47
C LEU A 144 9.18 28.94 26.30
N GLY A 145 8.07 29.51 25.80
CA GLY A 145 8.08 30.46 24.69
C GLY A 145 8.17 29.80 23.31
N ALA A 146 7.86 28.51 23.18
CA ALA A 146 7.72 27.85 21.89
C ALA A 146 6.33 28.11 21.28
N LYS A 147 6.22 28.10 19.95
CA LYS A 147 4.95 28.16 19.25
C LYS A 147 4.39 26.75 19.10
N VAL A 148 3.30 26.44 19.81
CA VAL A 148 2.77 25.07 19.89
C VAL A 148 1.44 24.92 19.15
N GLN A 149 1.30 23.85 18.37
CA GLN A 149 0.05 23.46 17.71
C GLN A 149 -0.20 21.95 17.85
N PHE A 150 -1.47 21.58 18.00
CA PHE A 150 -1.97 20.21 17.97
C PHE A 150 -2.87 20.03 16.74
N ILE A 151 -2.39 19.31 15.74
CA ILE A 151 -3.09 19.07 14.47
C ILE A 151 -3.88 17.77 14.56
N LEU A 152 -5.15 17.84 14.18
CA LEU A 152 -6.07 16.71 14.19
C LEU A 152 -7.02 16.73 12.98
N PRO A 153 -7.57 15.57 12.57
CA PRO A 153 -8.50 15.51 11.44
C PRO A 153 -9.79 16.28 11.74
N HIS A 154 -10.32 16.96 10.74
CA HIS A 154 -11.61 17.64 10.82
C HIS A 154 -12.74 16.66 11.19
N GLY A 155 -12.66 15.40 10.73
CA GLY A 155 -13.60 14.34 11.10
C GLY A 155 -13.62 13.97 12.59
N ASN A 156 -12.62 14.39 13.37
CA ASN A 156 -12.59 14.19 14.82
C ASN A 156 -12.97 15.46 15.61
N GLN A 157 -13.52 16.49 14.95
CA GLN A 157 -13.85 17.77 15.60
C GLN A 157 -14.74 17.61 16.84
N SER A 158 -15.70 16.68 16.83
CA SER A 158 -16.62 16.48 17.94
C SER A 158 -15.99 15.80 19.17
N GLU A 159 -14.79 15.22 19.04
CA GLU A 159 -14.11 14.53 20.15
C GLU A 159 -13.32 15.48 21.05
N VAL A 160 -13.01 16.69 20.58
CA VAL A 160 -12.17 17.63 21.30
C VAL A 160 -12.91 18.96 21.43
N GLU A 161 -13.01 19.46 22.66
CA GLU A 161 -13.53 20.80 22.91
C GLU A 161 -12.66 21.87 22.22
N LYS A 162 -13.26 23.03 21.94
CA LYS A 162 -12.54 24.11 21.28
C LYS A 162 -11.37 24.56 22.16
N ASN A 163 -10.15 24.34 21.67
CA ASN A 163 -8.92 24.65 22.37
C ASN A 163 -7.97 25.42 21.44
N HIS A 164 -7.25 26.40 21.95
CA HIS A 164 -6.38 27.28 21.14
C HIS A 164 -5.15 26.57 20.56
N TYR A 165 -4.76 25.40 21.08
CA TYR A 165 -3.74 24.57 20.47
C TYR A 165 -4.24 23.83 19.22
N CYS A 166 -5.55 23.55 19.14
CA CYS A 166 -6.11 22.64 18.14
C CYS A 166 -6.22 23.30 16.76
N LEU A 167 -5.66 22.63 15.75
CA LEU A 167 -5.82 22.95 14.34
C LEU A 167 -6.49 21.79 13.61
N LEU A 168 -7.73 22.00 13.16
CA LEU A 168 -8.49 21.02 12.38
C LEU A 168 -8.05 21.07 10.91
N ILE A 169 -7.78 19.91 10.34
CA ILE A 169 -7.39 19.78 8.93
C ILE A 169 -8.19 18.71 8.20
N SER A 170 -8.48 18.93 6.93
CA SER A 170 -9.16 17.97 6.05
C SER A 170 -8.21 17.38 4.99
N ASN A 171 -7.03 17.98 4.77
CA ASN A 171 -6.07 17.53 3.78
C ASN A 171 -4.63 17.91 4.14
N LEU A 172 -3.66 17.34 3.41
CA LEU A 172 -2.22 17.58 3.65
C LEU A 172 -1.74 19.00 3.32
N GLU A 173 -2.44 19.74 2.47
CA GLU A 173 -2.10 21.13 2.15
C GLU A 173 -2.33 22.02 3.37
N GLN A 174 -3.46 21.85 4.06
CA GLN A 174 -3.76 22.53 5.32
C GLN A 174 -2.77 22.16 6.42
N ALA A 175 -2.34 20.89 6.49
CA ALA A 175 -1.28 20.47 7.39
C ALA A 175 0.03 21.20 7.09
N ALA A 176 0.43 21.26 5.81
CA ALA A 176 1.67 21.90 5.37
C ALA A 176 1.74 23.38 5.71
N ALA A 177 0.60 24.08 5.71
CA ALA A 177 0.48 25.49 6.07
C ALA A 177 0.82 25.78 7.55
N ALA A 178 0.85 24.76 8.41
CA ALA A 178 1.25 24.89 9.81
C ALA A 178 2.77 25.09 9.99
N LEU A 179 3.58 24.65 9.01
CA LEU A 179 5.04 24.83 9.07
C LEU A 179 5.42 26.30 8.80
N PRO A 180 6.45 26.83 9.47
CA PRO A 180 6.94 28.17 9.20
C PRO A 180 7.49 28.27 7.77
N ASN A 181 7.16 29.35 7.06
CA ASN A 181 7.75 29.66 5.76
C ASN A 181 9.16 30.22 5.97
N ILE A 182 10.19 29.54 5.46
CA ILE A 182 11.52 30.14 5.36
C ILE A 182 11.56 30.98 4.10
N THR A 183 11.51 32.30 4.26
CA THR A 183 11.85 33.24 3.17
C THR A 183 13.33 33.61 3.31
N GLN A 184 14.26 32.69 3.07
CA GLN A 184 15.69 33.02 2.97
C GLN A 184 16.41 32.21 1.90
N ASN A 185 17.13 32.97 1.06
CA ASN A 185 17.96 32.59 -0.08
C ASN A 185 18.95 31.46 0.24
N GLN A 186 18.76 30.28 -0.36
CA GLN A 186 19.82 29.35 -0.70
C GLN A 186 19.44 28.58 -1.98
N PRO A 187 20.42 28.23 -2.84
CA PRO A 187 20.16 27.78 -4.20
C PRO A 187 19.52 26.39 -4.19
N ALA A 188 18.39 26.27 -4.87
CA ALA A 188 17.65 25.03 -5.02
C ALA A 188 18.54 23.93 -5.63
N PRO A 189 18.52 22.67 -5.13
CA PRO A 189 18.95 21.54 -5.93
C PRO A 189 18.04 21.45 -7.16
N SER A 190 18.64 21.17 -8.32
CA SER A 190 18.00 21.30 -9.64
C SER A 190 16.76 20.40 -9.79
N VAL A 191 15.60 20.94 -9.43
CA VAL A 191 14.30 20.40 -9.86
C VAL A 191 14.13 20.83 -11.31
N LYS A 192 14.22 19.87 -12.24
CA LYS A 192 13.82 20.10 -13.63
C LYS A 192 12.35 20.48 -13.64
N ASN A 193 12.08 21.78 -13.77
CA ASN A 193 10.76 22.35 -13.99
C ASN A 193 10.12 21.70 -15.23
N ARG A 194 9.22 20.73 -15.03
CA ARG A 194 8.18 20.47 -16.02
C ARG A 194 7.04 21.43 -15.73
N LYS A 195 6.93 22.45 -16.59
CA LYS A 195 5.79 23.37 -16.63
C LYS A 195 4.49 22.57 -16.58
N LEU A 196 3.62 22.93 -15.64
CA LEU A 196 2.19 22.69 -15.71
C LEU A 196 1.69 23.25 -17.05
N VAL A 197 1.24 22.37 -17.93
CA VAL A 197 0.66 22.73 -19.22
C VAL A 197 -0.68 23.40 -18.93
N SER A 198 -0.71 24.74 -19.02
CA SER A 198 -1.94 25.50 -19.10
C SER A 198 -2.41 25.60 -20.55
N THR A 199 -3.74 25.65 -20.71
CA THR A 199 -4.49 26.25 -21.82
C THR A 199 -4.24 25.68 -23.22
N ASN A 200 -4.88 24.54 -23.52
CA ASN A 200 -5.53 24.27 -24.82
C ASN A 200 -6.54 23.11 -24.76
N SER A 201 -7.36 23.08 -23.69
CA SER A 201 -8.27 21.95 -23.40
C SER A 201 -9.58 21.96 -24.21
N TYR A 202 -9.92 23.05 -24.91
CA TYR A 202 -11.23 23.13 -25.59
C TYR A 202 -11.30 22.32 -26.90
N TYR A 203 -10.21 22.28 -27.67
CA TYR A 203 -10.17 21.53 -28.93
C TYR A 203 -10.06 20.02 -28.75
N ILE A 204 -9.39 19.56 -27.68
CA ILE A 204 -9.24 18.13 -27.37
C ILE A 204 -10.58 17.54 -26.88
N ILE A 205 -11.34 18.31 -26.08
CA ILE A 205 -12.68 17.89 -25.64
C ILE A 205 -13.67 17.83 -26.82
N ALA A 206 -13.65 18.83 -27.71
CA ALA A 206 -14.52 18.84 -28.88
C ALA A 206 -14.24 17.70 -29.88
N ALA A 207 -12.96 17.38 -30.13
CA ALA A 207 -12.59 16.26 -30.99
C ALA A 207 -12.98 14.90 -30.39
N SER A 208 -12.89 14.76 -29.06
CA SER A 208 -13.27 13.54 -28.35
C SER A 208 -14.78 13.28 -28.41
N ILE A 209 -15.60 14.34 -28.31
CA ILE A 209 -17.07 14.24 -28.43
C ILE A 209 -17.49 13.87 -29.86
N LEU A 210 -16.82 14.43 -30.88
CA LEU A 210 -17.09 14.10 -32.28
C LEU A 210 -16.73 12.64 -32.60
N LEU A 211 -15.62 12.14 -32.06
CA LEU A 211 -15.20 10.74 -32.22
C LEU A 211 -16.18 9.77 -31.53
N LEU A 212 -16.69 10.14 -30.36
CA LEU A 212 -17.66 9.33 -29.61
C LEU A 212 -19.02 9.26 -30.33
N LEU A 213 -19.46 10.35 -30.94
CA LEU A 213 -20.67 10.39 -31.78
C LEU A 213 -20.50 9.55 -33.06
N LEU A 214 -19.33 9.55 -33.68
CA LEU A 214 -19.01 8.69 -34.83
C LEU A 214 -19.01 7.20 -34.44
N MET A 215 -18.47 6.85 -33.27
CA MET A 215 -18.48 5.48 -32.75
C MET A 215 -19.90 5.01 -32.39
N LEU A 216 -20.75 5.89 -31.86
CA LEU A 216 -22.16 5.59 -31.63
C LEU A 216 -22.93 5.40 -32.94
N PHE A 217 -22.65 6.22 -33.96
CA PHE A 217 -23.32 6.12 -35.26
C PHE A 217 -22.93 4.85 -36.04
N PHE A 218 -21.65 4.43 -35.95
CA PHE A 218 -21.18 3.17 -36.55
C PHE A 218 -21.49 1.92 -35.73
N GLY A 219 -21.62 2.04 -34.40
CA GLY A 219 -22.00 0.92 -33.52
C GLY A 219 -23.45 0.47 -33.72
N ILE A 220 -24.35 1.40 -34.10
CA ILE A 220 -25.78 1.10 -34.29
C ILE A 220 -26.04 0.38 -35.62
N THR A 221 -25.22 0.57 -36.65
CA THR A 221 -25.40 -0.11 -37.96
C THR A 221 -24.90 -1.56 -37.98
N TYR A 222 -24.03 -1.95 -37.05
CA TYR A 222 -23.51 -3.32 -36.95
C TYR A 222 -24.34 -4.25 -36.06
N PHE A 223 -25.33 -3.73 -35.31
CA PHE A 223 -26.08 -4.51 -34.31
C PHE A 223 -27.50 -4.93 -34.76
N LEU A 224 -27.84 -4.72 -36.04
CA LEU A 224 -29.09 -5.21 -36.65
C LEU A 224 -28.78 -6.30 -37.69
N ALA A 225 -28.05 -7.33 -37.27
CA ALA A 225 -28.04 -8.63 -37.92
C ALA A 225 -27.68 -9.67 -36.86
N THR A 226 -28.32 -10.85 -36.92
CA THR A 226 -28.12 -12.05 -36.08
C THR A 226 -28.61 -11.92 -34.63
N GLU A 227 -29.29 -12.88 -34.03
CA GLU A 227 -30.07 -14.04 -34.48
C GLU A 227 -30.92 -14.45 -33.27
N SER A 228 -32.02 -15.14 -33.56
CA SER A 228 -32.98 -15.71 -32.63
C SER A 228 -32.40 -16.74 -31.66
N SER A 229 -32.83 -16.73 -30.40
CA SER A 229 -33.00 -17.97 -29.61
C SER A 229 -34.00 -17.79 -28.46
N GLU A 230 -34.90 -18.77 -28.36
CA GLU A 230 -36.00 -18.95 -27.40
C GLU A 230 -35.59 -18.97 -25.92
N PRO A 231 -36.53 -18.74 -24.98
CA PRO A 231 -36.26 -18.71 -23.55
C PRO A 231 -36.44 -20.08 -22.89
N LEU A 232 -35.60 -20.40 -21.90
CA LEU A 232 -35.86 -21.47 -20.93
C LEU A 232 -35.76 -20.96 -19.49
N SER A 233 -36.70 -21.50 -18.71
CA SER A 233 -37.26 -21.11 -17.41
C SER A 233 -36.29 -21.24 -16.20
N PRO A 234 -36.54 -20.50 -15.09
CA PRO A 234 -35.77 -20.60 -13.86
C PRO A 234 -36.34 -21.68 -12.91
N ALA A 235 -35.48 -22.48 -12.25
CA ALA A 235 -35.53 -22.75 -10.81
C ALA A 235 -34.60 -23.91 -10.37
N GLN A 236 -34.28 -23.85 -9.07
CA GLN A 236 -33.80 -24.88 -8.13
C GLN A 236 -32.28 -24.94 -7.92
N LYS A 237 -31.77 -24.26 -6.87
CA LYS A 237 -31.70 -24.64 -5.43
C LYS A 237 -30.77 -25.84 -5.14
N ALA A 238 -29.67 -25.47 -4.48
CA ALA A 238 -28.97 -26.14 -3.38
C ALA A 238 -28.71 -27.65 -3.49
N LEU A 239 -27.42 -28.01 -3.49
CA LEU A 239 -26.87 -29.03 -2.60
C LEU A 239 -25.33 -28.93 -2.54
N THR A 240 -24.84 -29.05 -1.31
CA THR A 240 -23.46 -29.24 -0.88
C THR A 240 -22.70 -30.27 -1.71
N ALA A 241 -21.54 -29.89 -2.25
CA ALA A 241 -20.55 -30.84 -2.77
C ALA A 241 -19.12 -30.32 -2.56
N LYS A 242 -18.26 -31.19 -2.01
CA LYS A 242 -16.80 -31.07 -2.09
C LYS A 242 -16.44 -30.89 -3.57
N VAL A 243 -15.76 -29.81 -3.91
CA VAL A 243 -15.29 -29.57 -5.28
C VAL A 243 -14.08 -30.48 -5.53
N GLU A 244 -14.26 -31.48 -6.39
CA GLU A 244 -13.16 -32.21 -7.02
C GLU A 244 -12.32 -31.26 -7.91
N PRO A 245 -11.01 -31.50 -8.06
CA PRO A 245 -10.13 -30.64 -8.86
C PRO A 245 -10.58 -30.68 -10.32
N THR A 246 -11.13 -29.56 -10.78
CA THR A 246 -11.67 -29.38 -12.12
C THR A 246 -10.53 -29.33 -13.15
N ILE A 247 -10.69 -30.10 -14.22
CA ILE A 247 -9.67 -30.59 -15.19
C ILE A 247 -8.93 -29.49 -16.00
N ASN A 248 -9.28 -28.21 -15.86
CA ASN A 248 -8.77 -27.13 -16.75
C ASN A 248 -7.89 -26.08 -16.06
N THR A 249 -7.32 -26.37 -14.88
CA THR A 249 -6.35 -25.46 -14.24
C THR A 249 -4.94 -25.72 -14.74
N GLN A 250 -4.34 -24.74 -15.40
CA GLN A 250 -3.01 -24.85 -16.01
C GLN A 250 -2.13 -23.68 -15.57
N LEU A 251 -0.86 -23.94 -15.31
CA LEU A 251 0.14 -22.90 -15.07
C LEU A 251 0.95 -22.74 -16.36
N VAL A 252 1.00 -21.53 -16.91
CA VAL A 252 1.65 -21.23 -18.18
C VAL A 252 2.83 -20.30 -17.93
N ALA A 253 4.01 -20.78 -18.27
CA ALA A 253 5.25 -20.03 -18.21
C ALA A 253 5.56 -19.41 -19.56
N VAL A 254 5.91 -18.13 -19.57
CA VAL A 254 6.42 -17.44 -20.76
C VAL A 254 7.93 -17.32 -20.60
N LEU A 255 8.69 -18.04 -21.42
CA LEU A 255 10.14 -18.15 -21.34
C LEU A 255 10.81 -17.34 -22.46
N LYS A 256 11.97 -16.74 -22.20
CA LYS A 256 12.75 -16.05 -23.24
C LYS A 256 13.38 -17.04 -24.22
N GLN A 257 13.31 -16.74 -25.52
CA GLN A 257 13.99 -17.49 -26.59
C GLN A 257 15.39 -16.93 -26.92
N GLY A 258 15.87 -15.93 -26.18
CA GLY A 258 17.18 -15.31 -26.37
C GLY A 258 17.72 -14.67 -25.09
N LYS A 259 18.51 -13.59 -25.23
CA LYS A 259 19.05 -12.86 -24.06
C LYS A 259 17.99 -12.03 -23.33
N THR A 260 16.92 -11.62 -24.02
CA THR A 260 15.89 -10.72 -23.52
C THR A 260 14.49 -11.33 -23.68
N CYS A 261 13.49 -10.77 -22.99
CA CYS A 261 12.09 -11.13 -23.11
C CYS A 261 11.40 -10.55 -24.36
N ALA A 262 12.16 -10.13 -25.37
CA ALA A 262 11.61 -9.60 -26.63
C ALA A 262 11.04 -10.71 -27.53
N GLN A 263 11.57 -11.92 -27.41
CA GLN A 263 11.08 -13.12 -28.08
C GLN A 263 10.81 -14.17 -27.03
N THR A 264 9.61 -14.73 -27.02
CA THR A 264 9.17 -15.62 -25.96
C THR A 264 8.48 -16.87 -26.50
N ALA A 265 8.53 -17.94 -25.71
CA ALA A 265 7.80 -19.18 -25.92
C ALA A 265 6.94 -19.47 -24.69
N SER A 266 5.72 -19.96 -24.91
CA SER A 266 4.85 -20.41 -23.83
C SER A 266 5.06 -21.90 -23.57
N GLN A 267 5.14 -22.27 -22.31
CA GLN A 267 5.23 -23.66 -21.84
C GLN A 267 4.19 -23.91 -20.76
N ASN A 268 3.42 -24.99 -20.92
CA ASN A 268 2.52 -25.46 -19.88
C ASN A 268 3.30 -26.23 -18.81
N ILE A 269 3.10 -25.86 -17.56
CA ILE A 269 3.71 -26.49 -16.40
C ILE A 269 2.75 -27.57 -15.88
N PRO A 270 3.20 -28.84 -15.81
CA PRO A 270 2.34 -29.93 -15.42
C PRO A 270 1.91 -29.81 -13.95
N LEU A 271 0.66 -30.18 -13.68
CA LEU A 271 0.06 -30.22 -12.35
C LEU A 271 -0.06 -31.67 -11.88
N THR A 272 0.53 -32.01 -10.74
CA THR A 272 0.43 -33.35 -10.13
C THR A 272 0.06 -33.20 -8.66
N HIS A 273 -1.05 -33.79 -8.22
CA HIS A 273 -1.53 -33.71 -6.84
C HIS A 273 -1.55 -32.28 -6.28
N GLN A 274 -2.14 -31.33 -7.02
CA GLN A 274 -2.20 -29.90 -6.65
C GLN A 274 -0.84 -29.20 -6.54
N THR A 275 0.23 -29.81 -7.02
CA THR A 275 1.58 -29.23 -7.07
C THR A 275 2.01 -29.07 -8.52
N PHE A 276 2.31 -27.84 -8.93
CA PHE A 276 2.91 -27.58 -10.22
C PHE A 276 4.39 -27.92 -10.17
N ALA A 277 4.92 -28.48 -11.27
CA ALA A 277 6.35 -28.75 -11.37
C ALA A 277 7.19 -27.49 -11.21
N ASP A 278 8.37 -27.64 -10.62
CA ASP A 278 9.29 -26.53 -10.36
C ASP A 278 9.74 -25.87 -11.67
N LEU A 279 9.92 -24.55 -11.61
CA LEU A 279 10.24 -23.75 -12.78
C LEU A 279 11.43 -22.82 -12.54
N GLY A 280 12.40 -22.84 -13.44
CA GLY A 280 13.59 -22.01 -13.37
C GLY A 280 13.33 -20.51 -13.57
N LEU A 281 13.88 -19.68 -12.67
CA LEU A 281 13.69 -18.23 -12.68
C LEU A 281 14.47 -17.49 -13.77
N LYS A 282 15.58 -18.07 -14.25
CA LYS A 282 16.55 -17.37 -15.11
C LYS A 282 15.98 -17.07 -16.50
N GLN A 283 15.13 -17.97 -17.00
CA GLN A 283 14.55 -17.90 -18.34
C GLN A 283 13.11 -17.36 -18.34
N LEU A 284 12.51 -17.24 -17.16
CA LEU A 284 11.10 -16.85 -17.00
C LEU A 284 10.88 -15.35 -17.21
N CYS A 285 10.03 -15.00 -18.16
CA CYS A 285 9.60 -13.63 -18.43
C CYS A 285 8.28 -13.32 -17.73
N GLU A 286 7.31 -14.23 -17.82
CA GLU A 286 5.97 -14.06 -17.23
C GLU A 286 5.42 -15.41 -16.80
N LEU A 287 4.44 -15.39 -15.90
CA LEU A 287 3.80 -16.60 -15.39
C LEU A 287 2.32 -16.34 -15.15
N TYR A 288 1.47 -17.25 -15.64
CA TYR A 288 0.03 -17.12 -15.60
C TYR A 288 -0.62 -18.38 -15.07
N LEU A 289 -1.60 -18.23 -14.18
CA LEU A 289 -2.52 -19.30 -13.84
C LEU A 289 -3.78 -19.17 -14.69
N GLN A 290 -4.01 -20.14 -15.56
CA GLN A 290 -5.21 -20.25 -16.37
C GLN A 290 -6.20 -21.18 -15.67
N THR A 291 -7.41 -20.68 -15.46
CA THR A 291 -8.46 -21.39 -14.73
C THR A 291 -9.81 -21.22 -15.43
N HIS A 292 -10.78 -22.07 -15.09
CA HIS A 292 -12.13 -21.97 -15.65
C HIS A 292 -12.88 -20.74 -15.13
N GLN A 293 -13.81 -20.20 -15.92
CA GLN A 293 -14.57 -18.95 -15.66
C GLN A 293 -15.40 -18.93 -14.36
N SER A 294 -15.49 -20.02 -13.61
CA SER A 294 -16.24 -20.12 -12.36
C SER A 294 -15.46 -19.67 -11.12
N GLN A 295 -14.21 -19.23 -11.28
CA GLN A 295 -13.37 -18.75 -10.17
C GLN A 295 -13.45 -17.23 -10.06
N PHE A 296 -13.74 -16.75 -8.85
CA PHE A 296 -13.94 -15.32 -8.62
C PHE A 296 -12.66 -14.61 -8.19
N GLN A 297 -11.71 -15.32 -7.57
CA GLN A 297 -10.48 -14.74 -7.08
C GLN A 297 -9.38 -15.80 -6.94
N ILE A 298 -8.15 -15.41 -7.26
CA ILE A 298 -6.93 -16.16 -6.93
C ILE A 298 -6.08 -15.32 -5.97
N LEU A 299 -5.63 -15.94 -4.89
CA LEU A 299 -4.66 -15.36 -3.96
C LEU A 299 -3.30 -16.04 -4.12
N LEU A 300 -2.23 -15.26 -4.10
CA LEU A 300 -0.88 -15.76 -3.87
C LEU A 300 -0.52 -15.59 -2.40
N VAL A 301 -0.07 -16.69 -1.78
CA VAL A 301 0.38 -16.73 -0.39
C VAL A 301 1.81 -17.27 -0.36
N ALA A 302 2.79 -16.40 -0.12
CA ALA A 302 4.19 -16.79 -0.11
C ALA A 302 4.51 -17.69 1.10
N ARG A 303 5.27 -18.78 0.87
CA ARG A 303 5.72 -19.70 1.92
C ARG A 303 7.01 -19.25 2.58
N ASP A 304 7.83 -18.52 1.85
CA ASP A 304 9.14 -18.04 2.25
C ASP A 304 9.16 -16.54 2.58
N ALA A 305 8.11 -15.81 2.20
CA ALA A 305 7.84 -14.45 2.61
C ALA A 305 6.50 -14.34 3.36
N TYR A 306 6.24 -13.17 3.93
CA TYR A 306 4.96 -12.83 4.58
C TYR A 306 3.92 -12.27 3.60
N THR A 307 4.17 -12.37 2.29
CA THR A 307 3.31 -11.79 1.25
C THR A 307 2.02 -12.59 1.07
N VAL A 308 0.90 -11.88 1.15
CA VAL A 308 -0.43 -12.35 0.75
C VAL A 308 -1.03 -11.30 -0.19
N MET A 309 -1.37 -11.69 -1.41
CA MET A 309 -1.93 -10.76 -2.39
C MET A 309 -2.95 -11.40 -3.32
N PRO A 310 -4.06 -10.71 -3.63
CA PRO A 310 -4.92 -11.09 -4.74
C PRO A 310 -4.19 -10.88 -6.07
N LEU A 311 -4.37 -11.83 -6.98
CA LEU A 311 -3.85 -11.74 -8.34
C LEU A 311 -4.82 -10.97 -9.24
N THR A 312 -4.28 -10.36 -10.28
CA THR A 312 -5.06 -9.66 -11.31
C THR A 312 -5.28 -10.58 -12.51
N GLN A 313 -6.52 -10.67 -12.98
CA GLN A 313 -6.86 -11.41 -14.18
C GLN A 313 -6.70 -10.53 -15.41
N ASN A 314 -6.00 -11.03 -16.43
CA ASN A 314 -5.89 -10.43 -17.76
C ASN A 314 -6.37 -11.43 -18.83
N GLN A 315 -6.19 -11.09 -20.11
CA GLN A 315 -6.60 -11.94 -21.24
C GLN A 315 -5.88 -13.31 -21.27
N GLN A 316 -4.69 -13.41 -20.67
CA GLN A 316 -3.88 -14.64 -20.64
C GLN A 316 -4.12 -15.49 -19.39
N GLY A 317 -4.77 -14.94 -18.36
CA GLY A 317 -5.08 -15.63 -17.09
C GLY A 317 -4.81 -14.76 -15.87
N TRP A 318 -4.70 -15.39 -14.70
CA TRP A 318 -4.30 -14.71 -13.47
C TRP A 318 -2.78 -14.52 -13.45
N GLN A 319 -2.34 -13.28 -13.52
CA GLN A 319 -0.91 -12.96 -13.59
C GLN A 319 -0.24 -13.21 -12.24
N ILE A 320 0.78 -14.07 -12.24
CA ILE A 320 1.63 -14.32 -11.08
C ILE A 320 2.86 -13.42 -11.19
N PRO A 321 3.05 -12.46 -10.27
CA PRO A 321 4.20 -11.57 -10.32
C PRO A 321 5.48 -12.34 -10.03
N LEU A 322 6.50 -12.11 -10.87
CA LEU A 322 7.81 -12.69 -10.67
C LEU A 322 8.57 -11.96 -9.57
N PRO A 323 9.39 -12.66 -8.76
CA PRO A 323 10.21 -12.02 -7.75
C PRO A 323 11.24 -11.10 -8.42
N LYS A 324 11.40 -9.88 -7.87
CA LYS A 324 12.45 -8.96 -8.30
C LYS A 324 13.84 -9.54 -8.04
N ASN A 325 14.04 -10.13 -6.86
CA ASN A 325 15.24 -10.87 -6.51
C ASN A 325 15.14 -12.31 -7.05
N ARG A 326 15.89 -12.60 -8.11
CA ARG A 326 15.99 -13.92 -8.75
C ARG A 326 17.21 -14.74 -8.29
N LEU A 327 17.88 -14.34 -7.21
CA LEU A 327 19.02 -15.03 -6.62
C LEU A 327 18.62 -16.07 -5.57
N SER A 328 17.33 -16.20 -5.26
CA SER A 328 16.82 -17.21 -4.32
C SER A 328 15.50 -17.79 -4.82
N SER A 329 15.32 -19.08 -4.57
CA SER A 329 14.10 -19.80 -4.92
C SER A 329 12.91 -19.21 -4.17
N ARG A 330 11.72 -19.29 -4.77
CA ARG A 330 10.46 -18.82 -4.19
C ARG A 330 9.43 -19.92 -4.18
N SER A 331 8.91 -20.24 -3.00
CA SER A 331 7.79 -21.18 -2.86
C SER A 331 6.54 -20.44 -2.42
N TYR A 332 5.40 -20.74 -3.04
CA TYR A 332 4.14 -20.09 -2.72
C TYR A 332 2.96 -21.03 -2.94
N PHE A 333 1.84 -20.65 -2.33
CA PHE A 333 0.54 -21.24 -2.61
C PHE A 333 -0.26 -20.31 -3.53
N LEU A 334 -1.01 -20.91 -4.45
CA LEU A 334 -2.06 -20.25 -5.21
C LEU A 334 -3.38 -20.77 -4.67
N VAL A 335 -4.18 -19.90 -4.07
CA VAL A 335 -5.49 -20.27 -3.51
C VAL A 335 -6.57 -19.74 -4.42
N SER A 336 -7.31 -20.66 -5.04
CA SER A 336 -8.51 -20.33 -5.79
C SER A 336 -9.71 -20.33 -4.85
N THR A 337 -10.56 -19.30 -4.94
CA THR A 337 -11.79 -19.22 -4.15
C THR A 337 -13.03 -19.11 -5.04
N ALA A 338 -14.10 -19.78 -4.63
CA ALA A 338 -15.41 -19.70 -5.30
C ALA A 338 -16.20 -18.42 -4.94
N THR A 339 -15.66 -17.57 -4.08
CA THR A 339 -16.23 -16.28 -3.68
C THR A 339 -15.10 -15.27 -3.50
N ILE A 340 -15.37 -14.00 -3.81
CA ILE A 340 -14.44 -12.91 -3.55
C ILE A 340 -14.29 -12.73 -2.03
N LEU A 341 -13.05 -12.78 -1.53
CA LEU A 341 -12.74 -12.40 -0.15
C LEU A 341 -12.75 -10.89 -0.03
N ARG A 342 -13.36 -10.39 1.05
CA ARG A 342 -13.32 -8.97 1.41
C ARG A 342 -11.92 -8.59 1.87
N GLU A 343 -11.57 -7.30 1.73
CA GLU A 343 -10.27 -6.78 2.18
C GLU A 343 -9.96 -7.13 3.65
N GLU A 344 -10.95 -7.05 4.54
CA GLU A 344 -10.78 -7.46 5.95
C GLU A 344 -10.33 -8.92 6.10
N GLN A 345 -10.85 -9.83 5.27
CA GLN A 345 -10.47 -11.25 5.33
C GLN A 345 -9.06 -11.47 4.77
N ILE A 346 -8.67 -10.71 3.74
CA ILE A 346 -7.31 -10.73 3.20
C ILE A 346 -6.32 -10.20 4.25
N GLU A 347 -6.67 -9.13 4.96
CA GLU A 347 -5.87 -8.61 6.07
C GLU A 347 -5.77 -9.60 7.24
N GLN A 348 -6.86 -10.28 7.60
CA GLN A 348 -6.79 -11.35 8.61
C GLN A 348 -5.87 -12.50 8.17
N LEU A 349 -5.81 -12.82 6.88
CA LEU A 349 -4.86 -13.81 6.35
C LEU A 349 -3.41 -13.31 6.41
N ARG A 350 -3.18 -12.02 6.16
CA ARG A 350 -1.86 -11.37 6.33
C ARG A 350 -1.41 -11.44 7.79
N LEU A 351 -2.26 -11.03 8.72
CA LEU A 351 -1.97 -11.09 10.16
C LEU A 351 -1.74 -12.53 10.64
N TYR A 352 -2.56 -13.48 10.17
CA TYR A 352 -2.37 -14.91 10.46
C TYR A 352 -1.01 -15.41 9.98
N ARG A 353 -0.55 -14.93 8.82
CA ARG A 353 0.74 -15.27 8.25
C ARG A 353 1.91 -14.62 9.01
N GLU A 354 1.79 -13.34 9.36
CA GLU A 354 2.80 -12.58 10.11
C GLU A 354 2.98 -13.10 11.55
N ALA A 355 1.90 -13.61 12.16
CA ALA A 355 1.97 -14.24 13.48
C ALA A 355 2.80 -15.53 13.52
N MET A 356 3.21 -16.09 12.37
CA MET A 356 4.07 -17.27 12.31
C MET A 356 5.54 -16.90 12.57
N PRO A 357 6.18 -17.44 13.63
CA PRO A 357 7.56 -17.10 13.98
C PRO A 357 8.60 -17.43 12.89
N LYS A 358 8.31 -18.40 12.02
CA LYS A 358 9.19 -18.78 10.91
C LYS A 358 8.37 -18.92 9.61
N PRO A 359 8.87 -18.41 8.47
CA PRO A 359 8.17 -18.54 7.20
C PRO A 359 7.77 -19.98 6.86
N ALA A 360 8.66 -20.95 7.12
CA ALA A 360 8.44 -22.37 6.84
C ALA A 360 7.28 -23.03 7.61
N MET A 361 6.70 -22.37 8.63
CA MET A 361 5.55 -22.90 9.37
C MET A 361 4.25 -22.88 8.56
N LEU A 362 4.19 -22.11 7.47
CA LEU A 362 3.05 -22.14 6.57
C LEU A 362 3.08 -23.39 5.70
N THR A 363 2.19 -24.32 6.01
CA THR A 363 1.93 -25.53 5.22
C THR A 363 0.59 -25.42 4.50
N GLY A 364 0.38 -26.25 3.46
CA GLY A 364 -0.91 -26.31 2.77
C GLY A 364 -2.07 -26.68 3.72
N SER A 365 -1.82 -27.50 4.75
CA SER A 365 -2.81 -27.84 5.76
C SER A 365 -3.17 -26.65 6.66
N THR A 366 -2.19 -25.92 7.20
CA THR A 366 -2.46 -24.73 8.03
C THR A 366 -3.21 -23.65 7.25
N LEU A 367 -2.87 -23.47 5.96
CA LEU A 367 -3.57 -22.55 5.09
C LEU A 367 -5.00 -23.01 4.84
N ALA A 368 -5.20 -24.30 4.53
CA ALA A 368 -6.54 -24.87 4.34
C ALA A 368 -7.40 -24.76 5.61
N ASP A 369 -6.83 -24.94 6.79
CA ASP A 369 -7.53 -24.78 8.08
C ASP A 369 -8.06 -23.36 8.26
N TRP A 370 -7.24 -22.37 7.89
CA TRP A 370 -7.64 -20.97 7.95
C TRP A 370 -8.83 -20.70 7.02
N PHE A 371 -8.77 -21.12 5.75
CA PHE A 371 -9.87 -20.90 4.81
C PHE A 371 -11.15 -21.65 5.19
N ARG A 372 -11.05 -22.86 5.77
CA ARG A 372 -12.21 -23.58 6.30
C ARG A 372 -12.93 -22.81 7.41
N LYS A 373 -12.18 -22.14 8.30
CA LYS A 373 -12.78 -21.27 9.35
C LYS A 373 -13.51 -20.07 8.76
N GLN A 374 -13.07 -19.57 7.61
CA GLN A 374 -13.74 -18.50 6.88
C GLN A 374 -15.01 -18.95 6.14
N LYS A 375 -15.32 -20.26 6.14
CA LYS A 375 -16.48 -20.85 5.44
C LYS A 375 -16.50 -20.54 3.94
N VAL A 376 -15.32 -20.43 3.34
CA VAL A 376 -15.14 -20.18 1.90
C VAL A 376 -14.84 -21.51 1.22
N VAL A 377 -15.34 -21.72 0.00
CA VAL A 377 -14.94 -22.87 -0.83
C VAL A 377 -13.67 -22.50 -1.58
N PHE A 378 -12.63 -23.34 -1.45
CA PHE A 378 -11.32 -23.05 -1.99
C PHE A 378 -10.58 -24.30 -2.49
N VAL A 379 -9.56 -24.07 -3.32
CA VAL A 379 -8.56 -25.07 -3.74
C VAL A 379 -7.18 -24.45 -3.57
N VAL A 380 -6.24 -25.18 -2.98
CA VAL A 380 -4.85 -24.73 -2.79
C VAL A 380 -3.95 -25.47 -3.78
N TYR A 381 -3.18 -24.71 -4.54
CA TYR A 381 -2.10 -25.24 -5.38
C TYR A 381 -0.75 -24.81 -4.83
N THR A 382 0.28 -25.63 -5.00
CA THR A 382 1.66 -25.32 -4.61
C THR A 382 2.54 -25.18 -5.84
N HIS A 383 3.47 -24.23 -5.83
CA HIS A 383 4.49 -24.08 -6.86
C HIS A 383 5.78 -23.53 -6.27
N THR A 384 6.91 -23.89 -6.89
CA THR A 384 8.23 -23.35 -6.56
C THR A 384 8.93 -22.84 -7.80
N LEU A 385 9.41 -21.61 -7.71
CA LEU A 385 10.35 -21.02 -8.65
C LEU A 385 11.77 -21.29 -8.15
N VAL A 386 12.60 -21.95 -8.95
CA VAL A 386 13.96 -22.35 -8.56
C VAL A 386 15.02 -21.49 -9.22
N VAL A 387 16.13 -21.26 -8.52
CA VAL A 387 17.32 -20.61 -9.10
C VAL A 387 18.14 -21.69 -9.81
N GLU A 388 18.46 -21.44 -11.08
CA GLU A 388 19.29 -22.30 -11.92
C GLU A 388 20.78 -21.92 -11.86
#